data_AF-X1LVI0-F1
#
_entry.id   AF-X1LVI0-F1
#
_cell.length_a   1.000
_cell.length_b   1.000
_cell.length_c   1.000
_cell.angle_alpha   90.00
_cell.angle_beta   90.00
_cell.angle_gamma   90.00
#
_symmetry.space_group_name_H-M   'P 1'
#
loop_
_entity.id
_entity.type
_entity.pdbx_description
1 polymer ?
#
loop_
_entity_poly.entity_id
_entity_poly.type
_entity_poly.pdbx_seq_one_letter_code
_entity_poly.pdbx_strand_id
1 'polypeptide(L)'
;MELENLRRQIDEIDSKLVDLLNERTRKVFEIAEVKRKRKGTLYSPAREKRILQRLIQHNQGPLPNEALLEIMQLILKTSLTLQSEPKVVYFGPPATFTHLAAIKNFGRQAELIPAKSIGEIFSRVEKKQPD
;
A
#
# COMPACT_ATOMS: atom_id res chain seq x y z
N MET A 1 21.72 33.68 3.39
CA MET A 1 22.58 33.11 2.33
C MET A 1 22.98 31.67 2.61
N GLU A 2 23.78 31.35 3.64
CA GLU A 2 24.21 29.95 3.90
C GLU A 2 23.04 29.00 4.22
N LEU A 3 22.14 29.42 5.11
CA LEU A 3 20.92 28.66 5.45
C LEU A 3 20.02 28.40 4.22
N GLU A 4 19.88 29.40 3.36
CA GLU A 4 19.06 29.26 2.14
C GLU A 4 19.70 28.31 1.13
N ASN A 5 21.03 28.31 1.04
CA ASN A 5 21.75 27.37 0.20
C ASN A 5 21.57 25.92 0.68
N LEU A 6 21.66 25.69 2.00
CA LEU A 6 21.39 24.37 2.59
C LEU A 6 19.94 23.91 2.33
N ARG A 7 18.97 24.83 2.44
CA ARG A 7 17.56 24.53 2.13
C ARG A 7 17.37 24.12 0.67
N ARG A 8 17.98 24.83 -0.28
CA ARG A 8 17.92 24.44 -1.70
C ARG A 8 18.51 23.06 -1.96
N GLN A 9 19.61 22.72 -1.29
CA GLN A 9 20.18 21.36 -1.40
C GLN A 9 19.22 20.30 -0.85
N ILE A 10 18.50 20.59 0.23
CA ILE A 10 17.44 19.71 0.74
C ILE A 10 16.30 19.59 -0.28
N ASP A 11 15.83 20.70 -0.87
CA ASP A 11 14.76 20.67 -1.88
C ASP A 11 15.13 19.79 -3.09
N GLU A 12 16.41 19.83 -3.52
CA GLU A 12 16.93 18.96 -4.57
C GLU A 12 16.97 17.48 -4.16
N ILE A 13 17.34 17.19 -2.91
CA ILE A 13 17.31 15.83 -2.36
C ILE A 13 15.87 15.32 -2.29
N ASP A 14 14.94 16.13 -1.80
CA ASP A 14 13.52 15.79 -1.68
C ASP A 14 12.89 15.50 -3.03
N SER A 15 13.24 16.28 -4.06
CA SER A 15 12.82 16.02 -5.44
C SER A 15 13.30 14.65 -5.92
N LYS A 16 14.58 14.30 -5.67
CA LYS A 16 15.12 12.97 -6.00
C LYS A 16 14.46 11.86 -5.20
N LEU A 17 14.10 12.09 -3.93
CA LEU A 17 13.37 11.13 -3.13
C LEU A 17 12.00 10.82 -3.75
N VAL A 18 11.27 11.85 -4.21
CA VAL A 18 9.99 11.68 -4.90
C VAL A 18 10.17 10.85 -6.18
N ASP A 19 11.19 11.14 -6.98
CA ASP A 19 11.47 10.39 -8.22
C ASP A 19 11.77 8.91 -7.92
N LEU A 20 12.62 8.62 -6.94
CA LEU A 20 12.96 7.27 -6.51
C LEU A 20 11.75 6.51 -5.95
N LEU A 21 10.88 7.18 -5.19
CA LEU A 21 9.64 6.60 -4.68
C LEU A 21 8.67 6.27 -5.81
N ASN A 22 8.54 7.14 -6.81
CA ASN A 22 7.72 6.89 -7.99
C ASN A 22 8.26 5.73 -8.82
N GLU A 23 9.56 5.68 -9.07
CA GLU A 23 10.20 4.57 -9.77
C GLU A 23 9.97 3.24 -9.04
N ARG A 24 10.21 3.23 -7.73
CA ARG A 24 9.96 2.07 -6.88
C ARG A 24 8.49 1.63 -6.96
N THR A 25 7.55 2.58 -6.95
CA THR A 25 6.12 2.30 -7.04
C THR A 25 5.72 1.68 -8.39
N ARG A 26 6.32 2.14 -9.49
CA ARG A 26 6.12 1.51 -10.82
C ARG A 26 6.57 0.04 -10.80
N LYS A 27 7.74 -0.25 -10.22
CA LYS A 27 8.23 -1.63 -10.06
C LYS A 27 7.35 -2.48 -9.16
N VAL A 28 6.79 -1.88 -8.12
CA VAL A 28 5.80 -2.53 -7.26
C VAL A 28 4.57 -2.95 -8.08
N PHE A 29 4.03 -2.09 -8.95
CA PHE A 29 2.91 -2.46 -9.83
C PHE A 29 3.28 -3.55 -10.83
N GLU A 30 4.45 -3.49 -11.46
CA GLU A 30 4.94 -4.57 -12.32
C GLU A 30 4.98 -5.92 -11.58
N ILE A 31 5.45 -5.94 -10.33
CA ILE A 31 5.46 -7.14 -9.48
C ILE A 31 4.05 -7.61 -9.16
N ALA A 32 3.13 -6.69 -8.84
CA ALA A 32 1.73 -7.01 -8.54
C ALA A 32 1.07 -7.70 -9.74
N GLU A 33 1.27 -7.18 -10.95
CA GLU A 33 0.74 -7.77 -12.19
C GLU A 33 1.28 -9.19 -12.43
N VAL A 34 2.57 -9.42 -12.21
CA VAL A 34 3.16 -10.77 -12.31
C VAL A 34 2.57 -11.72 -11.27
N LYS A 35 2.35 -11.25 -10.04
CA LYS A 35 1.77 -12.06 -8.95
C LYS A 35 0.30 -12.39 -9.20
N ARG A 36 -0.49 -11.43 -9.69
CA ARG A 36 -1.91 -11.61 -10.05
C ARG A 36 -2.05 -12.68 -11.13
N LYS A 37 -1.23 -12.63 -12.19
CA LYS A 37 -1.19 -13.66 -13.25
C LYS A 37 -0.88 -15.07 -12.72
N ARG A 38 -0.10 -15.16 -11.64
CA ARG A 38 0.29 -16.43 -10.99
C ARG A 38 -0.62 -16.84 -9.82
N LYS A 39 -1.72 -16.12 -9.57
CA LYS A 39 -2.61 -16.30 -8.40
C LYS A 39 -1.85 -16.31 -7.05
N GLY A 40 -0.74 -15.57 -6.97
CA GLY A 40 0.09 -15.47 -5.76
C GLY A 40 -0.37 -14.35 -4.82
N THR A 41 0.04 -14.42 -3.55
CA THR A 41 -0.28 -13.38 -2.56
C THR A 41 0.53 -12.10 -2.80
N LEU A 42 -0.14 -10.94 -2.69
CA LEU A 42 0.54 -9.64 -2.78
C LEU A 42 1.46 -9.41 -1.57
N TYR A 43 0.99 -9.77 -0.38
CA TYR A 43 1.75 -9.67 0.87
C TYR A 43 2.72 -10.85 1.08
N SER A 44 3.96 -10.54 1.51
CA SER A 44 5.00 -11.53 1.81
C SER A 44 5.91 -11.06 2.98
N PRO A 45 5.63 -11.48 4.23
CA PRO A 45 6.41 -11.07 5.40
C PRO A 45 7.90 -11.40 5.28
N ALA A 46 8.21 -12.58 4.74
CA ALA A 46 9.60 -13.02 4.54
C ALA A 46 10.36 -12.14 3.53
N ARG A 47 9.65 -11.52 2.56
CA ARG A 47 10.28 -10.57 1.65
C ARG A 47 10.57 -9.25 2.35
N GLU A 48 9.62 -8.72 3.12
CA GLU A 48 9.79 -7.46 3.86
C GLU A 48 10.95 -7.55 4.86
N LYS A 49 11.02 -8.63 5.66
CA LYS A 49 12.13 -8.86 6.59
C LYS A 49 13.49 -8.80 5.89
N ARG A 50 13.61 -9.45 4.71
CA ARG A 50 14.85 -9.43 3.91
C ARG A 50 15.18 -8.04 3.37
N ILE A 51 14.18 -7.24 2.98
CA ILE A 51 14.40 -5.86 2.54
C ILE A 51 14.97 -5.04 3.69
N LEU A 52 14.30 -5.08 4.86
CA LEU A 52 14.70 -4.29 6.02
C LEU A 52 16.10 -4.68 6.52
N GLN A 53 16.40 -5.97 6.63
CA GLN A 53 17.74 -6.45 7.03
C GLN A 53 18.84 -5.96 6.07
N ARG A 54 18.61 -6.06 4.76
CA ARG A 54 19.56 -5.58 3.76
C ARG A 54 19.79 -4.06 3.87
N LEU A 55 18.73 -3.29 4.10
CA LEU A 55 18.83 -1.83 4.20
C LEU A 55 19.56 -1.38 5.47
N ILE A 56 19.34 -2.06 6.61
CA ILE A 56 20.11 -1.83 7.84
C ILE A 56 21.60 -2.06 7.59
N GLN A 57 21.97 -3.17 6.93
CA GLN A 57 23.38 -3.48 6.63
C GLN A 57 24.04 -2.44 5.71
N HIS A 58 23.25 -1.77 4.87
CA HIS A 58 23.73 -0.73 3.96
C HIS A 58 23.78 0.66 4.63
N ASN A 59 23.10 0.85 5.76
CA ASN A 59 23.04 2.16 6.41
C ASN A 59 24.38 2.46 7.12
N GLN A 60 25.14 3.41 6.57
CA GLN A 60 26.41 3.89 7.14
C GLN A 60 26.24 5.18 7.96
N GLY A 61 24.99 5.58 8.26
CA GLY A 61 24.68 6.83 8.93
C GLY A 61 24.66 8.04 7.98
N PRO A 62 24.42 9.27 8.50
CA PRO A 62 24.21 9.63 9.91
C PRO A 62 22.81 9.28 10.46
N LEU A 63 21.91 8.75 9.63
CA LEU A 63 20.56 8.33 10.03
C LEU A 63 20.61 7.07 10.93
N PRO A 64 20.00 7.08 12.13
CA PRO A 64 19.90 5.89 12.97
C PRO A 64 19.12 4.76 12.28
N ASN A 65 19.45 3.50 12.60
CA ASN A 65 18.81 2.34 11.99
C ASN A 65 17.32 2.25 12.34
N GLU A 66 16.95 2.68 13.54
CA GLU A 66 15.57 2.71 14.04
C GLU A 66 14.71 3.63 13.16
N ALA A 67 15.21 4.85 12.90
CA ALA A 67 14.52 5.81 12.03
C ALA A 67 14.41 5.32 10.58
N LEU A 68 15.48 4.71 10.05
CA LEU A 68 15.45 4.10 8.71
C LEU A 68 14.39 3.00 8.63
N LEU A 69 14.30 2.14 9.66
CA LEU A 69 13.30 1.09 9.72
C LEU A 69 11.88 1.62 9.65
N GLU A 70 11.56 2.66 10.44
CA GLU A 70 10.23 3.27 10.46
C GLU A 70 9.84 3.83 9.08
N ILE A 71 10.75 4.58 8.44
CA ILE A 71 10.54 5.13 7.10
C ILE A 71 10.29 4.00 6.09
N MET A 72 11.14 2.97 6.11
CA MET A 72 11.05 1.87 5.14
C MET A 72 9.81 1.00 5.36
N GLN A 73 9.38 0.79 6.60
CA GLN A 73 8.13 0.10 6.92
C GLN A 73 6.92 0.89 6.41
N LEU A 74 6.90 2.20 6.59
CA LEU A 74 5.83 3.05 6.06
C LEU A 74 5.78 2.96 4.53
N ILE A 75 6.92 3.07 3.85
CA ILE A 75 7.00 2.93 2.39
C ILE A 75 6.46 1.57 1.94
N LEU A 76 6.84 0.47 2.62
CA LEU A 76 6.36 -0.88 2.31
C LEU A 76 4.84 -1.00 2.51
N LYS A 77 4.32 -0.48 3.63
CA LYS A 77 2.89 -0.49 3.94
C LYS A 77 2.08 0.27 2.89
N THR A 78 2.49 1.50 2.56
CA THR A 78 1.83 2.31 1.52
C THR A 78 1.86 1.60 0.18
N SER A 79 2.97 0.95 -0.17
CA SER A 79 3.09 0.19 -1.40
C SER A 79 2.10 -0.97 -1.46
N LEU A 80 1.87 -1.68 -0.34
CA LEU A 80 0.91 -2.77 -0.28
C LEU A 80 -0.51 -2.24 -0.48
N THR A 81 -0.89 -1.16 0.20
CA THR A 81 -2.19 -0.51 0.05
C THR A 81 -2.45 -0.07 -1.40
N LEU A 82 -1.45 0.48 -2.09
CA LEU A 82 -1.59 0.88 -3.49
C LEU A 82 -1.83 -0.29 -4.45
N GLN A 83 -1.39 -1.51 -4.11
CA GLN A 83 -1.58 -2.71 -4.95
C GLN A 83 -2.90 -3.43 -4.67
N SER A 84 -3.53 -3.19 -3.52
CA SER A 84 -4.78 -3.83 -3.14
C SER A 84 -5.95 -3.26 -3.96
N GLU A 85 -6.81 -4.14 -4.45
CA GLU A 85 -8.11 -3.73 -4.97
C GLU A 85 -8.97 -3.26 -3.78
N PRO A 86 -9.76 -2.17 -3.94
CA PRO A 86 -10.64 -1.72 -2.87
C PRO A 86 -11.64 -2.83 -2.57
N LYS A 87 -11.73 -3.25 -1.30
CA LYS A 87 -12.74 -4.21 -0.87
C LYS A 87 -13.99 -3.45 -0.46
N VAL A 88 -15.12 -3.83 -1.02
CA VAL A 88 -16.40 -3.15 -0.80
C VAL A 88 -17.37 -4.15 -0.18
N VAL A 89 -17.73 -3.88 1.08
CA VAL A 89 -18.78 -4.65 1.75
C VAL A 89 -20.13 -4.05 1.38
N TYR A 90 -21.08 -4.89 0.97
CA TYR A 90 -22.44 -4.44 0.61
C TYR A 90 -23.51 -5.28 1.31
N PHE A 91 -24.68 -4.69 1.53
CA PHE A 91 -25.79 -5.34 2.22
C PHE A 91 -26.57 -6.28 1.31
N GLY A 92 -26.70 -7.55 1.67
CA GLY A 92 -27.52 -8.53 0.94
C GLY A 92 -26.72 -9.46 0.00
N PRO A 93 -27.38 -10.44 -0.63
CA PRO A 93 -26.73 -11.39 -1.54
C PRO A 93 -26.28 -10.73 -2.87
N PRO A 94 -25.40 -11.39 -3.64
CA PRO A 94 -25.09 -10.98 -5.01
C PRO A 94 -26.35 -10.80 -5.87
N ALA A 95 -26.23 -9.94 -6.88
CA ALA A 95 -27.28 -9.53 -7.81
C ALA A 95 -28.47 -8.73 -7.22
N THR A 96 -28.31 -8.19 -6.02
CA THR A 96 -29.27 -7.24 -5.41
C THR A 96 -28.94 -5.78 -5.76
N PHE A 97 -29.81 -4.83 -5.39
CA PHE A 97 -29.62 -3.40 -5.67
C PHE A 97 -28.31 -2.83 -5.13
N THR A 98 -27.92 -3.24 -3.92
CA THR A 98 -26.67 -2.84 -3.25
C THR A 98 -25.45 -3.47 -3.91
N HIS A 99 -25.55 -4.71 -4.41
CA HIS A 99 -24.51 -5.33 -5.22
C HIS A 99 -24.30 -4.57 -6.52
N LEU A 100 -25.38 -4.22 -7.23
CA LEU A 100 -25.32 -3.45 -8.47
C LEU A 100 -24.80 -2.02 -8.22
N ALA A 101 -25.20 -1.40 -7.10
CA ALA A 101 -24.66 -0.11 -6.68
C ALA A 101 -23.16 -0.21 -6.37
N ALA A 102 -22.69 -1.28 -5.73
CA ALA A 102 -21.28 -1.49 -5.47
C ALA A 102 -20.48 -1.64 -6.78
N ILE A 103 -20.97 -2.45 -7.73
CA ILE A 103 -20.35 -2.56 -9.06
C ILE A 103 -20.33 -1.21 -9.78
N LYS A 104 -21.42 -0.45 -9.73
CA LYS A 104 -21.54 0.84 -10.43
C LYS A 104 -20.56 1.88 -9.89
N ASN A 105 -20.36 1.92 -8.57
CA ASN A 105 -19.54 2.95 -7.93
C ASN A 105 -18.06 2.58 -7.80
N PHE A 106 -17.74 1.28 -7.63
CA PHE A 106 -16.38 0.83 -7.36
C PHE A 106 -15.78 -0.03 -8.48
N GLY A 107 -16.57 -0.32 -9.51
CA GLY A 107 -16.16 -1.14 -10.64
C GLY A 107 -16.13 -2.64 -10.35
N ARG A 108 -15.94 -3.44 -11.39
CA ARG A 108 -15.85 -4.91 -11.30
C ARG A 108 -14.51 -5.41 -10.75
N GLN A 109 -13.52 -4.52 -10.64
CA GLN A 109 -12.20 -4.83 -10.08
C GLN A 109 -12.15 -4.67 -8.56
N ALA A 110 -13.22 -4.16 -7.93
CA ALA A 110 -13.32 -4.18 -6.48
C ALA A 110 -13.69 -5.58 -5.98
N GLU A 111 -13.10 -6.00 -4.87
CA GLU A 111 -13.52 -7.23 -4.18
C GLU A 111 -14.86 -6.96 -3.48
N LEU A 112 -15.95 -7.50 -4.03
CA LEU A 112 -17.29 -7.27 -3.50
C LEU A 112 -17.65 -8.35 -2.48
N ILE A 113 -17.86 -7.93 -1.23
CA ILE A 113 -18.09 -8.83 -0.09
C ILE A 113 -19.54 -8.69 0.39
N PRO A 114 -20.39 -9.73 0.25
CA PRO A 114 -21.76 -9.68 0.76
C PRO A 114 -21.80 -9.74 2.29
N ALA A 115 -22.70 -8.96 2.89
CA ALA A 115 -23.03 -8.99 4.31
C ALA A 115 -24.53 -9.23 4.52
N LYS A 116 -24.90 -10.07 5.49
CA LYS A 116 -26.28 -10.49 5.75
C LYS A 116 -27.06 -9.51 6.60
N SER A 117 -26.38 -8.60 7.31
CA SER A 117 -27.00 -7.57 8.15
C SER A 117 -26.20 -6.27 8.09
N ILE A 118 -26.85 -5.15 8.39
CA ILE A 118 -26.16 -3.86 8.53
C ILE A 118 -25.13 -3.91 9.66
N GLY A 119 -25.43 -4.59 10.77
CA GLY A 119 -24.47 -4.79 11.86
C GLY A 119 -23.22 -5.57 11.43
N GLU A 120 -23.37 -6.54 10.53
CA GLU A 120 -22.23 -7.24 9.95
C GLU A 120 -21.36 -6.34 9.07
N ILE A 121 -21.96 -5.37 8.36
CA ILE A 121 -21.21 -4.36 7.60
C ILE A 121 -20.33 -3.55 8.53
N PHE A 122 -20.90 -3.00 9.60
CA PHE A 122 -20.14 -2.23 10.60
C PHE A 122 -19.02 -3.07 11.22
N SER A 123 -19.30 -4.29 11.66
CA SER A 123 -18.28 -5.17 12.25
C SER A 123 -17.12 -5.49 11.29
N ARG A 124 -17.42 -5.71 10.00
CA ARG A 124 -16.39 -5.99 8.99
C ARG A 124 -15.54 -4.76 8.70
N VAL A 125 -16.14 -3.58 8.60
CA VAL A 125 -15.44 -2.30 8.39
C VAL A 125 -14.56 -1.96 9.59
N GLU A 126 -15.07 -2.05 10.81
CA GLU A 126 -14.32 -1.75 12.03
C GLU A 126 -13.10 -2.66 12.24
N LYS A 127 -13.18 -3.92 11.79
CA LYS A 127 -12.08 -4.89 11.90
C LYS A 127 -10.97 -4.73 10.86
N LYS A 128 -11.02 -3.72 9.98
CA LYS A 128 -10.08 -3.53 8.86
C LYS A 128 -9.93 -4.75 7.96
N GLN A 129 -10.93 -5.65 7.93
CA GLN A 129 -10.99 -6.71 6.93
C GLN A 129 -11.16 -6.19 5.49
N PRO A 130 -11.78 -5.00 5.23
CA PRO A 130 -11.85 -4.43 3.90
C PRO A 130 -10.61 -3.62 3.45
N ASP A 131 -9.60 -3.44 4.30
CA ASP A 131 -8.32 -2.80 3.91
C ASP A 131 -7.37 -3.77 3.17
#